data_AF-A0A3B8RPC5-F1
#
_entry.id   AF-A0A3B8RPC5-F1
#
_cell.length_a   1.000
_cell.length_b   1.000
_cell.length_c   1.000
_cell.angle_alpha   90.00
_cell.angle_beta   90.00
_cell.angle_gamma   90.00
#
_symmetry.space_group_name_H-M   'P 1'
#
loop_
_entity.id
_entity.type
_entity.pdbx_description
1 polymer ?
#
loop_
_entity_poly.entity_id
_entity_poly.type
_entity_poly.pdbx_seq_one_letter_code
_entity_poly.pdbx_strand_id
1 'polypeptide(L)'
;MKKIIINNKEYVFDITRGTYEGLSTKRRKQYREDLKDELKKQFNDKINDVVKRLFKIQDLLIIKKLPCHDLVYEAKMLYVEGYFYATIALCGVVGENVARMILNDSEITINRSKIIKGKTIFGRLDFVVINKMLINANLIQQDSYKKLEKTRKLRNKYVHGNKFFNNATIKKDAGILLNLIVTTLRSEFKP
;
A
#
# COMPACT_ATOMS: atom_id res chain seq x y z
N MET A 1 18.78 15.36 2.09
CA MET A 1 19.85 14.38 1.82
C MET A 1 21.07 15.11 1.31
N LYS A 2 22.20 15.02 2.01
CA LYS A 2 23.43 15.70 1.61
C LYS A 2 24.27 14.75 0.77
N LYS A 3 24.69 15.21 -0.40
CA LYS A 3 25.59 14.46 -1.29
C LYS A 3 27.03 14.85 -0.98
N ILE A 4 27.88 13.88 -0.77
CA ILE A 4 29.32 14.07 -0.57
C ILE A 4 30.03 13.16 -1.57
N ILE A 5 31.03 13.69 -2.27
CA ILE A 5 31.85 12.89 -3.19
C ILE A 5 33.16 12.54 -2.47
N ILE A 6 33.46 11.25 -2.33
CA ILE A 6 34.73 10.75 -1.80
C ILE A 6 35.29 9.74 -2.80
N ASN A 7 36.53 9.93 -3.27
CA ASN A 7 37.18 9.07 -4.26
C ASN A 7 36.31 8.81 -5.51
N ASN A 8 35.72 9.86 -6.09
CA ASN A 8 34.82 9.80 -7.24
C ASN A 8 33.55 8.94 -7.05
N LYS A 9 33.21 8.57 -5.82
CA LYS A 9 31.94 7.91 -5.48
C LYS A 9 31.04 8.90 -4.76
N GLU A 10 29.78 8.97 -5.19
CA GLU A 10 28.75 9.78 -4.56
C GLU A 10 28.17 9.03 -3.37
N TYR A 11 28.27 9.62 -2.19
CA TYR A 11 27.64 9.12 -0.97
C TYR A 11 26.46 10.02 -0.62
N VAL A 12 25.32 9.39 -0.40
CA VAL A 12 24.12 10.06 0.09
C VAL A 12 24.05 9.82 1.59
N PHE A 13 24.32 10.85 2.38
CA PHE A 13 24.15 10.78 3.81
C PHE A 13 22.72 11.23 4.17
N ASP A 14 21.99 10.33 4.81
CA ASP A 14 20.87 10.73 5.64
C ASP A 14 21.43 11.45 6.85
N ILE A 15 20.83 12.57 7.24
CA ILE A 15 21.39 13.37 8.32
C ILE A 15 21.00 12.70 9.63
N THR A 16 21.91 11.89 10.16
CA THR A 16 21.68 11.08 11.36
C THR A 16 21.88 11.86 12.65
N ARG A 17 21.32 11.30 13.72
CA ARG A 17 21.58 11.64 15.12
C ARG A 17 23.07 11.83 15.45
N GLY A 18 23.97 11.06 14.82
CA GLY A 18 25.41 11.15 15.03
C GLY A 18 26.00 12.50 14.60
N THR A 19 25.55 13.07 13.47
CA THR A 19 25.96 14.41 13.04
C THR A 19 25.50 15.47 14.01
N TYR A 20 24.30 15.33 14.59
CA TYR A 20 23.75 16.27 15.57
C TYR A 20 24.47 16.19 16.93
N GLU A 21 24.77 14.98 17.40
CA GLU A 21 25.44 14.74 18.69
C GLU A 21 26.91 15.20 18.68
N GLY A 22 27.57 15.21 17.52
CA GLY A 22 28.93 15.76 17.38
C GLY A 22 29.02 17.30 17.44
N LEU A 23 27.88 18.02 17.41
CA LEU A 23 27.88 19.49 17.41
C LEU A 23 27.97 20.08 18.82
N SER A 24 28.60 21.25 18.92
CA SER A 24 28.55 22.09 20.13
C SER A 24 27.12 22.55 20.44
N THR A 25 26.81 22.87 21.71
CA THR A 25 25.47 23.28 22.15
C THR A 25 24.89 24.44 21.34
N LYS A 26 25.71 25.46 21.03
CA LYS A 26 25.30 26.59 20.17
C LYS A 26 24.99 26.13 18.74
N ARG A 27 25.81 25.25 18.17
CA ARG A 27 25.59 24.69 16.82
C ARG A 27 24.37 23.77 16.78
N ARG A 28 24.08 23.01 17.83
CA ARG A 28 22.87 22.18 17.94
C ARG A 28 21.59 23.01 17.90
N LYS A 29 21.57 24.18 18.57
CA LYS A 29 20.41 25.09 18.53
C LYS A 29 20.19 25.64 17.12
N GLN A 30 21.25 26.18 16.50
CA GLN A 30 21.17 26.69 15.12
C GLN A 30 20.74 25.60 14.13
N TYR A 31 21.35 24.41 14.23
CA TYR A 31 21.05 23.29 13.36
C TYR A 31 19.57 22.85 13.42
N ARG A 32 18.93 22.91 14.61
CA ARG A 32 17.50 22.61 14.73
C ARG A 32 16.63 23.63 14.00
N GLU A 33 16.95 24.91 14.09
CA GLU A 33 16.19 25.95 13.37
C GLU A 33 16.40 25.84 11.86
N ASP A 34 17.64 25.64 11.41
CA ASP A 34 17.96 25.43 9.99
C ASP A 34 17.19 24.22 9.42
N LEU A 35 17.16 23.10 10.15
CA LEU A 35 16.42 21.90 9.77
C LEU A 35 14.91 22.16 9.72
N LYS A 36 14.37 22.90 10.68
CA LYS A 36 12.94 23.24 10.73
C LYS A 36 12.54 24.06 9.51
N ASP A 37 13.35 25.04 9.12
CA ASP A 37 13.07 25.88 7.95
C ASP A 37 13.25 25.10 6.63
N GLU A 38 14.24 24.21 6.55
CA GLU A 38 14.38 23.28 5.43
C GLU A 38 13.14 22.39 5.29
N LEU A 39 12.66 21.80 6.39
CA LEU A 39 11.47 20.94 6.41
C LEU A 39 10.20 21.71 6.03
N LYS A 40 10.02 22.95 6.52
CA LYS A 40 8.89 23.81 6.11
C LYS A 40 8.89 24.06 4.60
N LYS A 41 10.05 24.38 4.04
CA LYS A 41 10.20 24.59 2.59
C LYS A 41 9.83 23.31 1.82
N GLN A 42 10.41 22.17 2.22
CA GLN A 42 10.09 20.88 1.60
C GLN A 42 8.59 20.53 1.70
N PHE A 43 7.93 20.88 2.81
CA PHE A 43 6.49 20.67 2.99
C PHE A 43 5.68 21.55 2.03
N ASN A 44 5.98 22.85 1.97
CA ASN A 44 5.30 23.80 1.09
C ASN A 44 5.47 23.43 -0.39
N ASP A 45 6.66 23.00 -0.80
CA ASP A 45 6.92 22.57 -2.17
C ASP A 45 6.10 21.33 -2.54
N LYS A 46 5.83 20.43 -1.57
CA LYS A 46 5.08 19.19 -1.78
C LYS A 46 3.57 19.35 -1.72
N ILE A 47 3.04 20.42 -1.13
CA ILE A 47 1.60 20.52 -0.79
C ILE A 47 0.70 20.44 -2.02
N ASN A 48 1.05 21.15 -3.10
CA ASN A 48 0.31 21.13 -4.36
C ASN A 48 0.25 19.73 -4.96
N ASP A 49 1.33 18.99 -4.78
CA ASP A 49 1.52 17.65 -5.31
C ASP A 49 0.73 16.61 -4.51
N VAL A 50 0.66 16.79 -3.19
CA VAL A 50 -0.21 16.06 -2.27
C VAL A 50 -1.68 16.26 -2.64
N VAL A 51 -2.12 17.51 -2.79
CA VAL A 51 -3.50 17.85 -3.19
C VAL A 51 -3.84 17.21 -4.54
N LYS A 52 -2.97 17.36 -5.56
CA LYS A 52 -3.16 16.72 -6.87
C LYS A 52 -3.29 15.20 -6.80
N ARG A 53 -2.59 14.54 -5.87
CA ARG A 53 -2.69 13.08 -5.69
C ARG A 53 -3.97 12.70 -4.96
N LEU A 54 -4.40 13.48 -3.96
CA LEU A 54 -5.62 13.22 -3.22
C LEU A 54 -6.85 13.14 -4.15
N PHE A 55 -6.97 14.09 -5.09
CA PHE A 55 -8.06 14.14 -6.07
C PHE A 55 -7.99 13.05 -7.17
N LYS A 56 -6.92 12.26 -7.24
CA LYS A 56 -6.79 11.14 -8.21
C LYS A 56 -7.27 9.80 -7.66
N ILE A 57 -7.58 9.74 -6.37
CA ILE A 57 -7.92 8.51 -5.66
C ILE A 57 -9.43 8.50 -5.45
N GLN A 58 -10.07 7.38 -5.73
CA GLN A 58 -11.49 7.24 -5.41
C GLN A 58 -11.72 7.26 -3.90
N ASP A 59 -12.83 7.86 -3.47
CA ASP A 59 -13.18 7.89 -2.06
C ASP A 59 -13.42 6.49 -1.49
N LEU A 60 -12.93 6.23 -0.28
CA LEU A 60 -13.29 5.02 0.44
C LEU A 60 -14.60 5.30 1.16
N LEU A 61 -15.72 4.94 0.54
CA LEU A 61 -17.05 5.11 1.11
C LEU A 61 -17.64 3.72 1.32
N ILE A 62 -17.59 3.23 2.56
CA ILE A 62 -18.08 1.91 2.96
C ILE A 62 -18.90 2.10 4.25
N ILE A 63 -20.12 1.55 4.26
CA ILE A 63 -21.13 1.80 5.31
C ILE A 63 -20.83 1.04 6.61
N LYS A 64 -19.94 0.05 6.57
CA LYS A 64 -19.49 -0.71 7.74
C LYS A 64 -17.96 -0.73 7.78
N LYS A 65 -17.36 -0.36 8.94
CA LYS A 65 -15.90 -0.42 9.11
C LYS A 65 -15.43 -1.88 9.00
N LEU A 66 -14.79 -2.21 7.90
CA LEU A 66 -14.16 -3.51 7.68
C LEU A 66 -12.82 -3.58 8.45
N PRO A 67 -12.39 -4.75 8.94
CA PRO A 67 -11.06 -4.92 9.56
C PRO A 67 -9.89 -4.38 8.73
N CYS A 68 -10.01 -4.34 7.40
CA CYS A 68 -8.97 -3.81 6.50
C CYS A 68 -9.04 -2.30 6.26
N HIS A 69 -10.02 -1.56 6.82
CA HIS A 69 -10.20 -0.13 6.55
C HIS A 69 -8.95 0.70 6.87
N ASP A 70 -8.38 0.47 8.04
CA ASP A 70 -7.25 1.26 8.52
C ASP A 70 -6.03 1.06 7.59
N LEU A 71 -5.84 -0.17 7.06
CA LEU A 71 -4.81 -0.47 6.07
C LEU A 71 -5.08 0.17 4.70
N VAL A 72 -6.35 0.25 4.26
CA VAL A 72 -6.70 0.94 3.00
C VAL A 72 -6.44 2.44 3.13
N TYR A 73 -6.81 3.02 4.28
CA TYR A 73 -6.55 4.42 4.58
C TYR A 73 -5.04 4.70 4.64
N GLU A 74 -4.27 3.85 5.30
CA GLU A 74 -2.81 3.95 5.33
C GLU A 74 -2.21 3.87 3.92
N ALA A 75 -2.67 2.93 3.08
CA ALA A 75 -2.22 2.83 1.68
C ALA A 75 -2.52 4.11 0.87
N LYS A 76 -3.69 4.72 1.12
CA LYS A 76 -4.07 6.02 0.54
C LYS A 76 -3.11 7.12 0.99
N MET A 77 -2.82 7.20 2.28
CA MET A 77 -1.91 8.23 2.82
C MET A 77 -0.49 8.05 2.27
N LEU A 78 0.03 6.83 2.23
CA LEU A 78 1.31 6.51 1.60
C LEU A 78 1.37 6.99 0.13
N TYR A 79 0.28 6.81 -0.62
CA TYR A 79 0.22 7.28 -2.01
C TYR A 79 0.27 8.79 -2.09
N VAL A 80 -0.53 9.47 -1.26
CA VAL A 80 -0.62 10.92 -1.19
C VAL A 80 0.74 11.52 -0.78
N GLU A 81 1.47 10.88 0.11
CA GLU A 81 2.79 11.33 0.57
C GLU A 81 3.92 11.01 -0.42
N GLY A 82 3.66 10.14 -1.41
CA GLY A 82 4.61 9.80 -2.46
C GLY A 82 5.40 8.51 -2.24
N TYR A 83 5.01 7.70 -1.24
CA TYR A 83 5.60 6.40 -0.94
C TYR A 83 5.00 5.28 -1.80
N PHE A 84 5.15 5.40 -3.12
CA PHE A 84 4.43 4.56 -4.08
C PHE A 84 4.76 3.06 -3.98
N TYR A 85 6.01 2.69 -3.67
CA TYR A 85 6.36 1.29 -3.43
C TYR A 85 5.65 0.72 -2.20
N ALA A 86 5.60 1.49 -1.11
CA ALA A 86 4.90 1.10 0.10
C ALA A 86 3.39 0.99 -0.15
N THR A 87 2.79 1.92 -0.91
CA THR A 87 1.41 1.80 -1.38
C THR A 87 1.17 0.49 -2.12
N ILE A 88 2.04 0.12 -3.07
CA ILE A 88 1.90 -1.11 -3.85
C ILE A 88 1.94 -2.35 -2.95
N ALA A 89 2.90 -2.40 -2.03
CA ALA A 89 3.05 -3.50 -1.10
C ALA A 89 1.81 -3.64 -0.20
N LEU A 90 1.37 -2.52 0.40
CA LEU A 90 0.23 -2.50 1.31
C LEU A 90 -1.09 -2.81 0.59
N CYS A 91 -1.33 -2.27 -0.60
CA CYS A 91 -2.50 -2.64 -1.42
C CYS A 91 -2.54 -4.15 -1.72
N GLY A 92 -1.39 -4.78 -1.93
CA GLY A 92 -1.32 -6.24 -2.09
C GLY A 92 -1.72 -7.00 -0.83
N VAL A 93 -1.21 -6.57 0.33
CA VAL A 93 -1.61 -7.14 1.64
C VAL A 93 -3.10 -6.96 1.88
N VAL A 94 -3.64 -5.78 1.59
CA VAL A 94 -5.08 -5.50 1.71
C VAL A 94 -5.89 -6.39 0.78
N GLY A 95 -5.50 -6.54 -0.48
CA GLY A 95 -6.21 -7.41 -1.43
C GLY A 95 -6.26 -8.87 -0.96
N GLU A 96 -5.16 -9.36 -0.40
CA GLU A 96 -5.10 -10.69 0.18
C GLU A 96 -5.98 -10.83 1.43
N ASN A 97 -5.94 -9.84 2.33
CA ASN A 97 -6.78 -9.81 3.52
C ASN A 97 -8.27 -9.76 3.17
N VAL A 98 -8.65 -8.97 2.17
CA VAL A 98 -10.03 -8.92 1.67
C VAL A 98 -10.47 -10.28 1.18
N ALA A 99 -9.66 -10.95 0.37
CA ALA A 99 -9.98 -12.27 -0.15
C ALA A 99 -10.12 -13.30 0.99
N ARG A 100 -9.24 -13.24 2.01
CA ARG A 100 -9.32 -14.08 3.21
C ARG A 100 -10.56 -13.80 4.04
N MET A 101 -10.94 -12.53 4.21
CA MET A 101 -12.14 -12.14 4.96
C MET A 101 -13.40 -12.74 4.33
N ILE A 102 -13.58 -12.55 3.03
CA ILE A 102 -14.74 -13.12 2.30
C ILE A 102 -14.78 -14.63 2.49
N LEU A 103 -13.65 -15.31 2.32
CA LEU A 103 -13.57 -16.76 2.45
C LEU A 103 -13.87 -17.24 3.89
N ASN A 104 -13.40 -16.50 4.90
CA ASN A 104 -13.59 -16.85 6.31
C ASN A 104 -15.01 -16.60 6.82
N ASP A 105 -15.69 -15.61 6.26
CA ASP A 105 -17.10 -15.29 6.56
C ASP A 105 -18.09 -16.13 5.74
N SER A 106 -17.59 -16.94 4.80
CA SER A 106 -18.40 -17.81 3.95
C SER A 106 -18.54 -19.22 4.52
N GLU A 107 -19.71 -19.83 4.27
CA GLU A 107 -19.93 -21.26 4.45
C GLU A 107 -19.77 -21.97 3.11
N ILE A 108 -18.79 -22.87 3.02
CA ILE A 108 -18.47 -23.58 1.78
C ILE A 108 -18.96 -25.02 1.88
N THR A 109 -19.84 -25.40 0.96
CA THR A 109 -20.33 -26.77 0.83
C THR A 109 -19.44 -27.57 -0.11
N ILE A 110 -18.83 -28.64 0.41
CA ILE A 110 -18.07 -29.61 -0.39
C ILE A 110 -18.88 -30.91 -0.50
N ASN A 111 -19.05 -31.41 -1.73
CA ASN A 111 -19.73 -32.67 -2.04
C ASN A 111 -21.14 -32.81 -1.41
N ARG A 112 -21.93 -31.73 -1.40
CA ARG A 112 -23.32 -31.68 -0.90
C ARG A 112 -23.52 -32.06 0.58
N SER A 113 -22.46 -32.28 1.37
CA SER A 113 -22.61 -32.85 2.72
C SER A 113 -21.76 -32.18 3.79
N LYS A 114 -20.68 -31.46 3.43
CA LYS A 114 -19.76 -30.88 4.42
C LYS A 114 -19.68 -29.36 4.28
N ILE A 115 -20.21 -28.66 5.28
CA ILE A 115 -20.01 -27.23 5.46
C ILE A 115 -18.70 -27.02 6.20
N ILE A 116 -17.76 -26.32 5.57
CA ILE A 116 -16.51 -25.91 6.22
C ILE A 116 -16.62 -24.42 6.55
N LYS A 117 -16.46 -24.09 7.83
CA LYS A 117 -16.26 -22.71 8.28
C LYS A 117 -14.81 -22.32 8.01
N GLY A 118 -14.58 -21.28 7.21
CA GLY A 118 -13.25 -20.96 6.67
C GLY A 118 -12.18 -20.59 7.69
N LYS A 119 -12.58 -20.16 8.90
CA LYS A 119 -11.75 -19.49 9.93
C LYS A 119 -10.41 -20.16 10.31
N THR A 120 -10.22 -21.47 10.12
CA THR A 120 -8.99 -22.16 10.56
C THR A 120 -8.20 -22.87 9.46
N ILE A 121 -8.83 -23.22 8.33
CA ILE A 121 -8.17 -24.07 7.31
C ILE A 121 -7.50 -23.22 6.22
N PHE A 122 -8.07 -22.07 5.86
CA PHE A 122 -7.63 -21.32 4.68
C PHE A 122 -6.61 -20.20 4.97
N GLY A 123 -6.27 -19.97 6.25
CA GLY A 123 -5.32 -18.94 6.67
C GLY A 123 -3.90 -19.09 6.12
N ARG A 124 -3.52 -20.29 5.65
CA ARG A 124 -2.18 -20.57 5.09
C ARG A 124 -2.12 -20.65 3.57
N LEU A 125 -3.26 -20.52 2.89
CA LEU A 125 -3.30 -20.60 1.42
C LEU A 125 -2.71 -19.34 0.79
N ASP A 126 -2.04 -19.49 -0.35
CA ASP A 126 -1.54 -18.35 -1.11
C ASP A 126 -2.68 -17.53 -1.72
N PHE A 127 -2.41 -16.24 -1.95
CA PHE A 127 -3.39 -15.31 -2.55
C PHE A 127 -3.93 -15.82 -3.90
N VAL A 128 -3.12 -16.48 -4.73
CA VAL A 128 -3.57 -17.10 -6.00
C VAL A 128 -4.66 -18.15 -5.75
N VAL A 129 -4.44 -19.02 -4.76
CA VAL A 129 -5.33 -20.14 -4.46
C VAL A 129 -6.65 -19.62 -3.91
N ILE A 130 -6.57 -18.67 -2.97
CA ILE A 130 -7.75 -18.03 -2.38
C ILE A 130 -8.60 -17.37 -3.45
N ASN A 131 -7.99 -16.57 -4.34
CA ASN A 131 -8.73 -15.85 -5.37
C ASN A 131 -9.45 -16.81 -6.33
N LYS A 132 -8.82 -17.94 -6.70
CA LYS A 132 -9.44 -19.00 -7.51
C LYS A 132 -10.59 -19.69 -6.77
N MET A 133 -10.43 -19.95 -5.48
CA MET A 133 -11.49 -20.56 -4.67
C MET A 133 -12.71 -19.66 -4.59
N LEU A 134 -12.53 -18.36 -4.34
CA LEU A 134 -13.62 -17.40 -4.24
C LEU A 134 -14.46 -17.36 -5.52
N ILE A 135 -13.84 -17.28 -6.70
CA ILE A 135 -14.60 -17.23 -7.95
C ILE A 135 -15.28 -18.58 -8.28
N ASN A 136 -14.59 -19.71 -8.05
CA ASN A 136 -15.16 -21.04 -8.32
C ASN A 136 -16.32 -21.39 -7.38
N ALA A 137 -16.31 -20.84 -6.17
CA ALA A 137 -17.38 -20.97 -5.19
C ALA A 137 -18.47 -19.88 -5.35
N ASN A 138 -18.39 -19.02 -6.38
CA ASN A 138 -19.29 -17.88 -6.60
C ASN A 138 -19.40 -16.92 -5.38
N LEU A 139 -18.33 -16.78 -4.60
CA LEU A 139 -18.27 -15.90 -3.44
C LEU A 139 -17.88 -14.45 -3.78
N ILE A 140 -17.39 -14.22 -4.99
CA ILE A 140 -17.08 -12.89 -5.53
C ILE A 140 -17.54 -12.76 -6.97
N GLN A 141 -17.76 -11.52 -7.40
CA GLN A 141 -18.06 -11.23 -8.80
C GLN A 141 -16.83 -11.43 -9.71
N GLN A 142 -17.07 -11.78 -10.98
CA GLN A 142 -16.01 -11.96 -11.98
C GLN A 142 -15.12 -10.71 -12.16
N ASP A 143 -15.70 -9.52 -12.01
CA ASP A 143 -14.95 -8.27 -12.08
C ASP A 143 -14.01 -8.10 -10.86
N SER A 144 -14.47 -8.43 -9.67
CA SER A 144 -13.66 -8.42 -8.44
C SER A 144 -12.54 -9.45 -8.47
N TYR A 145 -12.79 -10.65 -9.02
CA TYR A 145 -11.74 -11.64 -9.30
C TYR A 145 -10.62 -11.06 -10.18
N LYS A 146 -10.98 -10.38 -11.28
CA LYS A 146 -10.01 -9.74 -12.20
C LYS A 146 -9.22 -8.64 -11.48
N LYS A 147 -9.86 -7.83 -10.63
CA LYS A 147 -9.21 -6.76 -9.86
C LYS A 147 -8.23 -7.32 -8.82
N LEU A 148 -8.63 -8.34 -8.07
CA LEU A 148 -7.76 -9.02 -7.09
C LEU A 148 -6.57 -9.70 -7.78
N GLU A 149 -6.79 -10.34 -8.93
CA GLU A 149 -5.73 -10.99 -9.70
C GLU A 149 -4.74 -9.96 -10.27
N LYS A 150 -5.25 -8.82 -10.76
CA LYS A 150 -4.39 -7.70 -11.20
C LYS A 150 -3.61 -7.09 -10.04
N THR A 151 -4.23 -6.96 -8.87
CA THR A 151 -3.58 -6.49 -7.64
C THR A 151 -2.40 -7.40 -7.28
N ARG A 152 -2.63 -8.70 -7.22
CA ARG A 152 -1.60 -9.72 -6.95
C ARG A 152 -0.45 -9.66 -7.94
N LYS A 153 -0.74 -9.63 -9.24
CA LYS A 153 0.27 -9.58 -10.31
C LYS A 153 1.13 -8.32 -10.22
N LEU A 154 0.52 -7.15 -10.02
CA LEU A 154 1.26 -5.90 -9.85
C LEU A 154 2.10 -5.92 -8.57
N ARG A 155 1.56 -6.36 -7.42
CA ARG A 155 2.36 -6.46 -6.19
C ARG A 155 3.57 -7.37 -6.40
N ASN A 156 3.41 -8.54 -7.02
CA ASN A 156 4.53 -9.44 -7.27
C ASN A 156 5.58 -8.86 -8.23
N LYS A 157 5.16 -8.08 -9.24
CA LYS A 157 6.07 -7.35 -10.13
C LYS A 157 7.03 -6.42 -9.37
N TYR A 158 6.59 -5.81 -8.27
CA TYR A 158 7.38 -4.83 -7.52
C TYR A 158 8.07 -5.41 -6.28
N VAL A 159 7.42 -6.34 -5.56
CA VAL A 159 7.95 -6.93 -4.32
C VAL A 159 8.93 -8.06 -4.60
N HIS A 160 8.75 -8.79 -5.69
CA HIS A 160 9.61 -9.92 -6.09
C HIS A 160 10.30 -9.67 -7.43
N GLY A 161 10.19 -8.46 -7.97
CA GLY A 161 10.81 -8.11 -9.24
C GLY A 161 12.30 -7.82 -9.09
N ASN A 162 13.10 -8.35 -10.01
CA ASN A 162 14.54 -8.06 -10.09
C ASN A 162 14.84 -6.81 -10.93
N LYS A 163 13.85 -5.95 -11.15
CA LYS A 163 13.94 -4.77 -12.02
C LYS A 163 13.72 -3.50 -11.20
N PHE A 164 14.59 -2.52 -11.42
CA PHE A 164 14.37 -1.17 -10.95
C PHE A 164 13.39 -0.47 -11.89
N PHE A 165 12.37 0.16 -11.33
CA PHE A 165 11.38 0.93 -12.07
C PHE A 165 11.59 2.42 -11.81
N ASN A 166 11.31 3.27 -12.81
CA ASN A 166 11.32 4.70 -12.59
C ASN A 166 10.11 5.13 -11.73
N ASN A 167 10.25 6.27 -11.04
CA ASN A 167 9.25 6.74 -10.09
C ASN A 167 7.89 7.04 -10.74
N ALA A 168 7.86 7.47 -12.01
CA ALA A 168 6.62 7.75 -12.72
C ALA A 168 5.79 6.48 -12.97
N THR A 169 6.45 5.38 -13.35
CA THR A 169 5.82 4.07 -13.52
C THR A 169 5.28 3.54 -12.20
N ILE A 170 6.06 3.61 -11.12
CA ILE A 170 5.63 3.14 -9.79
C ILE A 170 4.45 3.97 -9.28
N LYS A 171 4.49 5.30 -9.44
CA LYS A 171 3.39 6.22 -9.12
C LYS A 171 2.10 5.85 -9.87
N LYS A 172 2.19 5.55 -11.16
CA LYS A 172 1.02 5.15 -11.95
C LYS A 172 0.45 3.84 -11.44
N ASP A 173 1.27 2.81 -11.27
CA ASP A 173 0.83 1.48 -10.86
C ASP A 173 0.29 1.47 -9.43
N ALA A 174 0.85 2.27 -8.51
CA ALA A 174 0.36 2.45 -7.15
C ALA A 174 -1.07 3.04 -7.14
N GLY A 175 -1.33 4.05 -7.96
CA GLY A 175 -2.67 4.65 -8.07
C GLY A 175 -3.69 3.69 -8.68
N ILE A 176 -3.27 2.89 -9.67
CA ILE A 176 -4.10 1.81 -10.23
C ILE A 176 -4.46 0.81 -9.13
N LEU A 177 -3.48 0.30 -8.38
CA LEU A 177 -3.67 -0.66 -7.30
C LEU A 177 -4.65 -0.16 -6.23
N LEU A 178 -4.47 1.08 -5.77
CA LEU A 178 -5.35 1.68 -4.77
C LEU A 178 -6.81 1.73 -5.25
N ASN A 179 -7.03 2.15 -6.50
CA ASN A 179 -8.37 2.18 -7.08
C ASN A 179 -8.95 0.77 -7.30
N LEU A 180 -8.14 -0.24 -7.63
CA LEU A 180 -8.60 -1.64 -7.71
C LEU A 180 -9.08 -2.16 -6.36
N ILE A 181 -8.39 -1.81 -5.27
CA ILE A 181 -8.80 -2.18 -3.91
C ILE A 181 -10.10 -1.49 -3.52
N VAL A 182 -10.18 -0.16 -3.68
CA VAL A 182 -11.39 0.61 -3.33
C VAL A 182 -12.60 0.10 -4.11
N THR A 183 -12.45 -0.15 -5.42
CA THR A 183 -13.56 -0.66 -6.24
C THR A 183 -13.93 -2.10 -5.94
N THR A 184 -12.97 -2.98 -5.60
CA THR A 184 -13.27 -4.34 -5.11
C THR A 184 -14.10 -4.27 -3.83
N LEU A 185 -13.67 -3.46 -2.86
CA LEU A 185 -14.38 -3.31 -1.59
C LEU A 185 -15.80 -2.78 -1.79
N ARG A 186 -15.96 -1.76 -2.65
CA ARG A 186 -17.28 -1.23 -3.01
C ARG A 186 -18.16 -2.26 -3.72
N SER A 187 -17.60 -3.16 -4.53
CA SER A 187 -18.36 -4.18 -5.25
C SER A 187 -18.85 -5.30 -4.32
N GLU A 188 -17.99 -5.78 -3.43
CA GLU A 188 -18.25 -6.98 -2.61
C GLU A 188 -18.83 -6.66 -1.23
N PHE A 189 -18.62 -5.45 -0.71
CA PHE A 189 -19.11 -5.00 0.60
C PHE A 189 -19.95 -3.74 0.48
N LYS A 190 -20.79 -3.68 -0.57
CA LYS A 190 -21.82 -2.63 -0.66
C LYS A 190 -22.58 -2.53 0.67
N PRO A 191 -23.08 -1.35 1.04
CA PRO A 191 -24.23 -1.31 1.95
C PRO A 191 -25.38 -2.21 1.49
#